data_AF-A0A9P0KHC4-F1
#
_entry.id   AF-A0A9P0KHC4-F1
#
_cell.length_a   1.000
_cell.length_b   1.000
_cell.length_c   1.000
_cell.angle_alpha   90.00
_cell.angle_beta   90.00
_cell.angle_gamma   90.00
#
_symmetry.space_group_name_H-M   'P 1'
#
loop_
_entity.id
_entity.type
_entity.pdbx_description
1 polymer ?
#
loop_
_entity_poly.entity_id
_entity_poly.type
_entity_poly.pdbx_seq_one_letter_code
_entity_poly.pdbx_strand_id
1 'polypeptide(L)'
;MLSPLDKFATAYNKYRHQFYFSVKMFSDSLLVRHIFNAKQDSVRKNLLIICCVAICFWYLQTLWKKRKLYWYSWNVPGPLALPVIGSAYMFLTLPVTDALQVVHNITKRYPKIAKIWFGSNLLYGVYDPVYIEKILKSPNAAAKDGLFYLAFKDIFRESLITAEVHTWRKHRKLIAPSFNQKILDSFVEIFVEQSEVFADQLKKRIGQKDIEIYLLATRCTLDIICQTAMGVDMHIQTTNGDLGLVLEKIFDLAMIRTLKIWYKIGFIWKMSSPGKQFKQNLVKLFSITGSVVKRKMQEYEKRNNCEYLMAEIEEEPVVKRLAFLDLVLENSNFTEEELKAEVDLFLLAVSYFLFV
;
A
#
# COMPACT_ATOMS: atom_id res chain seq x y z
N MET A 1 -77.46 35.87 -24.86
CA MET A 1 -76.56 36.91 -24.31
C MET A 1 -75.59 36.22 -23.36
N LEU A 2 -74.29 36.21 -23.67
CA LEU A 2 -73.28 35.59 -22.79
C LEU A 2 -73.23 36.31 -21.44
N SER A 3 -73.07 35.53 -20.36
CA SER A 3 -73.05 36.05 -18.99
C SER A 3 -71.85 37.00 -18.78
N PRO A 4 -71.91 37.92 -17.81
CA PRO A 4 -70.79 38.83 -17.52
C PRO A 4 -69.47 38.10 -17.22
N LEU A 5 -69.55 36.89 -16.63
CA LEU A 5 -68.41 36.01 -16.36
C LEU A 5 -67.76 35.46 -17.63
N ASP A 6 -68.55 35.11 -18.65
CA ASP A 6 -68.01 34.59 -19.92
C ASP A 6 -67.26 35.66 -20.71
N LYS A 7 -67.73 36.91 -20.68
CA LYS A 7 -67.02 38.04 -21.29
C LYS A 7 -65.69 38.32 -20.60
N PHE A 8 -65.63 38.20 -19.27
CA PHE A 8 -64.40 38.35 -18.50
C PHE A 8 -63.42 37.21 -18.77
N ALA A 9 -63.89 35.96 -18.84
CA ALA A 9 -63.06 34.80 -19.16
C ALA A 9 -62.47 34.89 -20.59
N THR A 10 -63.25 35.38 -21.55
CA THR A 10 -62.80 35.55 -22.94
C THR A 10 -61.76 36.68 -23.06
N ALA A 11 -61.98 37.80 -22.36
CA ALA A 11 -61.00 38.90 -22.31
C ALA A 11 -59.71 38.46 -21.59
N TYR A 12 -59.81 37.78 -20.44
CA TYR A 12 -58.67 37.26 -19.70
C TYR A 12 -57.85 36.27 -20.53
N ASN A 13 -58.49 35.33 -21.24
CA ASN A 13 -57.77 34.39 -22.10
C ASN A 13 -57.11 35.07 -23.31
N LYS A 14 -57.73 36.12 -23.87
CA LYS A 14 -57.13 36.92 -24.95
C LYS A 14 -55.90 37.70 -24.48
N TYR A 15 -55.99 38.38 -23.33
CA TYR A 15 -54.86 39.10 -22.74
C TYR A 15 -53.76 38.15 -22.24
N ARG A 16 -54.13 36.99 -21.69
CA ARG A 16 -53.19 35.93 -21.32
C ARG A 16 -52.45 35.40 -22.53
N HIS A 17 -53.13 35.12 -23.64
CA HIS A 17 -52.47 34.68 -24.88
C HIS A 17 -51.55 35.76 -25.45
N GLN A 18 -51.97 37.03 -25.49
CA GLN A 18 -51.11 38.13 -25.94
C GLN A 18 -49.89 38.33 -25.04
N PHE A 19 -50.05 38.20 -23.73
CA PHE A 19 -48.93 38.31 -22.78
C PHE A 19 -47.95 37.14 -22.94
N TYR A 20 -48.45 35.90 -23.04
CA TYR A 20 -47.61 34.74 -23.30
C TYR A 20 -46.91 34.80 -24.66
N PHE A 21 -47.57 35.32 -25.70
CA PHE A 21 -46.96 35.47 -27.03
C PHE A 21 -45.87 36.55 -27.03
N SER A 22 -46.09 37.69 -26.37
CA SER A 22 -45.08 38.75 -26.22
C SER A 22 -43.89 38.32 -25.38
N VAL A 23 -44.12 37.61 -24.28
CA VAL A 23 -43.04 37.04 -23.45
C VAL A 23 -42.26 35.97 -24.21
N LYS A 24 -42.94 35.11 -24.98
CA LYS A 24 -42.30 34.07 -25.81
C LYS A 24 -41.50 34.66 -26.97
N MET A 25 -42.01 35.70 -27.63
CA MET A 25 -41.31 36.43 -28.69
C MET A 25 -40.08 37.20 -28.16
N PHE A 26 -40.14 37.68 -26.92
CA PHE A 26 -39.00 38.30 -26.24
C PHE A 26 -37.95 37.26 -25.78
N SER A 27 -38.40 36.07 -25.37
CA SER A 27 -37.55 34.92 -24.99
C SER A 27 -36.87 34.25 -26.21
N ASP A 28 -37.56 34.19 -27.35
CA ASP A 28 -37.06 33.56 -28.59
C ASP A 28 -36.31 34.54 -29.51
N SER A 29 -36.17 35.80 -29.11
CA SER A 29 -35.33 36.79 -29.77
C SER A 29 -33.87 36.33 -29.79
N LEU A 30 -33.33 36.09 -30.99
CA LEU A 30 -31.93 35.74 -31.25
C LEU A 30 -30.94 36.66 -30.53
N LEU A 31 -31.28 37.95 -30.36
CA LEU A 31 -30.47 38.94 -29.65
C LEU A 31 -30.42 38.69 -28.14
N VAL A 32 -31.54 38.32 -27.50
CA VAL A 32 -31.57 38.01 -26.06
C VAL A 32 -30.78 36.74 -25.77
N ARG A 33 -30.92 35.71 -26.62
CA ARG A 33 -30.06 34.51 -26.56
C ARG A 33 -28.58 34.84 -26.81
N HIS A 34 -28.25 35.69 -27.78
CA HIS A 34 -26.87 36.10 -28.04
C HIS A 34 -26.26 36.90 -26.88
N ILE A 35 -27.01 37.83 -26.28
CA ILE A 35 -26.55 38.63 -25.15
C ILE A 35 -26.39 37.76 -23.89
N PHE A 36 -27.32 36.83 -23.64
CA PHE A 36 -27.23 35.90 -22.52
C PHE A 36 -26.04 34.93 -22.69
N ASN A 37 -25.85 34.37 -23.88
CA ASN A 37 -24.69 33.53 -24.21
C ASN A 37 -23.37 34.32 -24.13
N ALA A 38 -23.30 35.54 -24.66
CA ALA A 38 -22.10 36.38 -24.58
C ALA A 38 -21.74 36.76 -23.14
N LYS A 39 -22.73 37.04 -22.30
CA LYS A 39 -22.53 37.31 -20.86
C LYS A 39 -22.12 36.05 -20.11
N GLN A 40 -22.69 34.89 -20.45
CA GLN A 40 -22.30 33.59 -19.90
C GLN A 40 -20.88 33.18 -20.32
N ASP A 41 -20.46 33.48 -21.56
CA ASP A 41 -19.11 33.24 -22.04
C ASP A 41 -18.09 34.17 -21.40
N SER A 42 -18.45 35.44 -21.14
CA SER A 42 -17.63 36.38 -20.38
C SER A 42 -17.43 35.92 -18.93
N VAL A 43 -18.50 35.45 -18.27
CA VAL A 43 -18.42 34.87 -16.93
C VAL A 43 -17.58 33.60 -16.91
N ARG A 44 -17.74 32.70 -17.89
CA ARG A 44 -16.91 31.49 -18.03
C ARG A 44 -15.43 31.83 -18.22
N LYS A 45 -15.11 32.80 -19.08
CA LYS A 45 -13.73 33.28 -19.29
C LYS A 45 -13.12 33.85 -18.02
N ASN A 46 -13.86 34.70 -17.30
CA ASN A 46 -13.39 35.26 -16.03
C ASN A 46 -13.20 34.17 -14.96
N LEU A 47 -14.09 33.19 -14.90
CA LEU A 47 -13.97 32.06 -13.97
C LEU A 47 -12.76 31.18 -14.29
N LEU A 48 -12.49 30.92 -15.57
CA LEU A 48 -11.26 30.22 -16.01
C LEU A 48 -10.00 31.00 -15.64
N ILE A 49 -9.98 32.33 -15.83
CA ILE A 49 -8.83 33.18 -15.45
C ILE A 49 -8.62 33.13 -13.93
N ILE A 50 -9.67 33.27 -13.12
CA ILE A 50 -9.59 33.18 -11.66
C ILE A 50 -9.07 31.81 -11.24
N CYS A 51 -9.56 30.72 -11.84
CA CYS A 51 -9.04 29.38 -11.60
C CYS A 51 -7.56 29.26 -11.99
N CYS A 52 -7.14 29.80 -13.13
CA CYS A 52 -5.73 29.78 -13.56
C CYS A 52 -4.83 30.57 -12.60
N VAL A 53 -5.26 31.76 -12.16
CA VAL A 53 -4.52 32.58 -11.18
C VAL A 53 -4.43 31.86 -9.84
N ALA A 54 -5.53 31.27 -9.37
CA ALA A 54 -5.54 30.48 -8.14
C ALA A 54 -4.59 29.26 -8.23
N ILE A 55 -4.59 28.54 -9.35
CA ILE A 55 -3.67 27.42 -9.61
C ILE A 55 -2.21 27.90 -9.66
N CYS A 56 -1.93 29.01 -10.33
CA CYS A 56 -0.58 29.59 -10.40
C CYS A 56 -0.09 30.03 -9.01
N PHE A 57 -0.94 30.71 -8.24
CA PHE A 57 -0.62 31.13 -6.88
C PHE A 57 -0.38 29.91 -5.97
N TRP A 58 -1.24 28.89 -6.04
CA TRP A 58 -1.07 27.63 -5.32
C TRP A 58 0.24 26.90 -5.71
N TYR A 59 0.58 26.90 -7.00
CA TYR A 59 1.81 26.31 -7.51
C TYR A 59 3.05 27.07 -7.01
N LEU A 60 3.05 28.41 -7.08
CA LEU A 60 4.11 29.25 -6.55
C LEU A 60 4.28 29.08 -5.03
N GLN A 61 3.18 29.02 -4.27
CA GLN A 61 3.24 28.70 -2.84
C GLN A 61 3.87 27.32 -2.58
N THR A 62 3.54 26.34 -3.42
CA THR A 62 4.10 24.99 -3.32
C THR A 62 5.61 24.99 -3.61
N LEU A 63 6.06 25.71 -4.63
CA LEU A 63 7.48 25.90 -4.93
C LEU A 63 8.20 26.61 -3.77
N TRP A 64 7.58 27.66 -3.21
CA TRP A 64 8.15 28.41 -2.09
C TRP A 64 8.31 27.55 -0.84
N LYS A 65 7.29 26.76 -0.47
CA LYS A 65 7.38 25.79 0.65
C LYS A 65 8.50 24.76 0.44
N LYS A 66 8.77 24.38 -0.81
CA LYS A 66 9.77 23.37 -1.18
C LYS A 66 11.14 23.93 -1.56
N ARG A 67 11.38 25.24 -1.41
CA ARG A 67 12.64 25.90 -1.79
C ARG A 67 13.89 25.22 -1.23
N LYS A 68 13.84 24.78 0.04
CA LYS A 68 14.97 24.08 0.69
C LYS A 68 15.28 22.75 0.00
N LEU A 69 14.26 22.00 -0.43
CA LEU A 69 14.46 20.73 -1.14
C LEU A 69 15.11 20.95 -2.50
N TYR A 70 14.68 21.97 -3.25
CA TYR A 70 15.33 22.34 -4.51
C TYR A 70 16.79 22.74 -4.31
N TRP A 71 17.07 23.51 -3.24
CA TRP A 71 18.43 23.87 -2.87
C TRP A 71 19.30 22.64 -2.56
N TYR A 72 18.82 21.70 -1.74
CA TYR A 72 19.54 20.45 -1.47
C TYR A 72 19.76 19.61 -2.73
N SER A 73 18.83 19.64 -3.66
CA SER A 73 18.94 18.90 -4.92
C SER A 73 19.91 19.54 -5.93
N TRP A 74 20.29 20.81 -5.75
CA TRP A 74 20.98 21.59 -6.77
C TRP A 74 22.32 20.97 -7.19
N ASN A 75 23.10 20.53 -6.20
CA ASN A 75 24.45 19.98 -6.41
C ASN A 75 24.47 18.47 -6.67
N VAL A 76 23.32 17.80 -6.69
CA VAL A 76 23.23 16.35 -6.91
C VAL A 76 22.82 16.08 -8.36
N PRO A 77 23.57 15.27 -9.12
CA PRO A 77 23.20 14.91 -10.49
C PRO A 77 21.97 13.98 -10.48
N GLY A 78 21.22 13.92 -11.57
CA GLY A 78 20.07 13.02 -11.69
C GLY A 78 19.29 13.25 -12.98
N PRO A 79 18.34 12.35 -13.30
CA PRO A 79 17.46 12.50 -14.46
C PRO A 79 16.69 13.84 -14.45
N LEU A 80 16.25 14.25 -15.64
CA LEU A 80 15.43 15.43 -15.80
C LEU A 80 14.16 15.32 -14.93
N ALA A 81 13.79 16.43 -14.30
CA ALA A 81 12.56 16.51 -13.52
C ALA A 81 11.58 17.42 -14.25
N LEU A 82 10.52 16.84 -14.82
CA LEU A 82 9.45 17.62 -15.45
C LEU A 82 8.62 18.35 -14.38
N PRO A 83 7.98 19.49 -14.72
CA PRO A 83 7.07 20.16 -13.80
C PRO A 83 5.97 19.20 -13.30
N VAL A 84 5.65 19.26 -12.00
CA VAL A 84 4.60 18.48 -11.31
C VAL A 84 4.87 16.98 -11.19
N ILE A 85 5.32 16.31 -12.26
CA ILE A 85 5.54 14.85 -12.32
C ILE A 85 6.96 14.46 -11.88
N GLY A 86 7.94 15.34 -12.06
CA GLY A 86 9.35 15.06 -11.79
C GLY A 86 9.92 14.07 -12.80
N SER A 87 10.76 13.15 -12.34
CA SER A 87 11.31 12.01 -13.09
C SER A 87 10.38 10.80 -13.11
N ALA A 88 9.19 10.89 -12.51
CA ALA A 88 8.23 9.78 -12.48
C ALA A 88 7.77 9.35 -13.89
N TYR A 89 7.88 10.22 -14.91
CA TYR A 89 7.60 9.88 -16.32
C TYR A 89 8.35 8.63 -16.80
N MET A 90 9.55 8.39 -16.26
CA MET A 90 10.34 7.19 -16.58
C MET A 90 9.64 5.89 -16.19
N PHE A 91 8.71 5.94 -15.23
CA PHE A 91 7.93 4.80 -14.75
C PHE A 91 6.48 4.80 -15.23
N LEU A 92 6.02 5.86 -15.91
CA LEU A 92 4.61 6.01 -16.29
C LEU A 92 4.22 5.08 -17.45
N THR A 93 5.05 4.98 -18.48
CA THR A 93 4.74 4.23 -19.70
C THR A 93 5.21 2.79 -19.65
N LEU A 94 6.10 2.45 -18.72
CA LEU A 94 6.65 1.10 -18.62
C LEU A 94 5.76 0.18 -17.76
N PRO A 95 5.72 -1.12 -18.10
CA PRO A 95 5.21 -2.12 -17.19
C PRO A 95 6.10 -2.18 -15.94
N VAL A 96 5.50 -2.60 -14.82
CA VAL A 96 6.20 -2.65 -13.53
C VAL A 96 7.41 -3.60 -13.58
N THR A 97 7.34 -4.63 -14.42
CA THR A 97 8.42 -5.60 -14.68
C THR A 97 9.72 -4.93 -15.13
N ASP A 98 9.62 -3.81 -15.85
CA ASP A 98 10.78 -3.11 -16.42
C ASP A 98 11.32 -2.02 -15.48
N ALA A 99 10.70 -1.81 -14.32
CA ALA A 99 11.11 -0.80 -13.37
C ALA A 99 12.57 -1.00 -12.91
N LEU A 100 13.01 -2.25 -12.76
CA LEU A 100 14.40 -2.56 -12.42
C LEU A 100 15.38 -2.13 -13.52
N GLN A 101 15.01 -2.25 -14.80
CA GLN A 101 15.85 -1.79 -15.90
C GLN A 101 16.00 -0.26 -15.87
N VAL A 102 14.93 0.47 -15.53
CA VAL A 102 15.00 1.92 -15.33
C VAL A 102 15.96 2.27 -14.20
N VAL A 103 15.85 1.59 -13.06
CA VAL A 103 16.74 1.79 -11.91
C VAL A 103 18.20 1.51 -12.31
N HIS A 104 18.45 0.41 -13.01
CA HIS A 104 19.78 0.04 -13.52
C HIS A 104 20.37 1.07 -14.49
N ASN A 105 19.55 1.63 -15.37
CA ASN A 105 20.00 2.67 -16.30
C ASN A 105 20.34 3.98 -15.57
N ILE A 106 19.60 4.31 -14.50
CA ILE A 106 19.91 5.45 -13.63
C ILE A 106 21.22 5.21 -12.88
N THR A 107 21.43 4.01 -12.29
CA THR A 107 22.66 3.70 -11.55
C THR A 107 23.89 3.74 -12.45
N LYS A 108 23.80 3.21 -13.68
CA LYS A 108 24.87 3.27 -14.68
C LYS A 108 25.24 4.70 -15.06
N ARG A 109 24.24 5.58 -15.21
CA ARG A 109 24.46 6.99 -15.60
C ARG A 109 24.96 7.85 -14.44
N TYR A 110 24.60 7.49 -13.21
CA TYR A 110 24.91 8.23 -11.99
C TYR A 110 25.46 7.27 -10.92
N PRO A 111 26.75 6.88 -10.99
CA PRO A 111 27.28 5.72 -10.27
C PRO A 111 27.43 5.91 -8.75
N LYS A 112 27.40 7.14 -8.23
CA LYS A 112 27.57 7.41 -6.79
C LYS A 112 26.25 7.77 -6.10
N ILE A 113 25.58 8.76 -6.66
CA ILE A 113 24.32 9.29 -6.14
C ILE A 113 23.51 9.91 -7.29
N ALA A 114 22.19 9.73 -7.24
CA ALA A 114 21.25 10.32 -8.18
C ALA A 114 20.09 10.96 -7.42
N LYS A 115 19.75 12.22 -7.75
CA LYS A 115 18.47 12.81 -7.34
C LYS A 115 17.36 12.31 -8.26
N ILE A 116 16.23 11.92 -7.68
CA ILE A 116 15.05 11.47 -8.41
C ILE A 116 13.86 12.21 -7.84
N TRP A 117 13.24 13.06 -8.67
CA TRP A 117 12.01 13.73 -8.28
C TRP A 117 10.82 12.81 -8.58
N PHE A 118 10.14 12.34 -7.56
CA PHE A 118 8.91 11.56 -7.72
C PHE A 118 7.71 12.45 -7.43
N GLY A 119 7.19 13.10 -8.46
CA GLY A 119 6.24 14.18 -8.32
C GLY A 119 6.87 15.36 -7.61
N SER A 120 6.34 15.66 -6.43
CA SER A 120 6.83 16.76 -5.59
C SER A 120 7.77 16.30 -4.46
N ASN A 121 8.12 15.02 -4.41
CA ASN A 121 9.03 14.46 -3.41
C ASN A 121 10.41 14.20 -4.03
N LEU A 122 11.44 14.52 -3.27
CA LEU A 122 12.82 14.34 -3.66
C LEU A 122 13.35 13.04 -3.02
N LEU A 123 13.77 12.11 -3.86
CA LEU A 123 14.42 10.86 -3.46
C LEU A 123 15.88 10.92 -3.89
N TYR A 124 16.75 10.29 -3.11
CA TYR A 124 18.15 10.08 -3.48
C TYR A 124 18.39 8.58 -3.67
N GLY A 125 18.75 8.18 -4.88
CA GLY A 125 19.35 6.88 -5.13
C GLY A 125 20.82 6.96 -4.75
N VAL A 126 21.24 6.21 -3.74
CA VAL A 126 22.62 6.22 -3.22
C VAL A 126 23.24 4.85 -3.45
N TYR A 127 24.39 4.82 -4.09
CA TYR A 127 25.06 3.59 -4.52
C TYR A 127 26.50 3.49 -3.99
N ASP A 128 27.09 4.63 -3.62
CA ASP A 128 28.43 4.69 -3.04
C ASP A 128 28.41 4.13 -1.60
N PRO A 129 29.23 3.10 -1.28
CA PRO A 129 29.26 2.48 0.04
C PRO A 129 29.55 3.47 1.18
N VAL A 130 30.39 4.49 0.95
CA VAL A 130 30.74 5.50 1.96
C VAL A 130 29.52 6.35 2.30
N TYR A 131 28.71 6.70 1.29
CA TYR A 131 27.47 7.43 1.51
C TYR A 131 26.41 6.57 2.19
N ILE A 132 26.28 5.30 1.77
CA ILE A 132 25.36 4.34 2.39
C ILE A 132 25.69 4.18 3.88
N GLU A 133 26.96 3.94 4.22
CA GLU A 133 27.41 3.81 5.61
C GLU A 133 27.05 5.05 6.44
N LYS A 134 27.36 6.25 5.93
CA LYS A 134 27.07 7.51 6.63
C LYS A 134 25.57 7.72 6.86
N ILE A 135 24.73 7.32 5.90
CA ILE A 135 23.27 7.38 6.03
C ILE A 135 22.79 6.35 7.05
N LEU A 136 23.18 5.08 6.92
CA LEU A 136 22.70 3.99 7.79
C LEU A 136 23.14 4.15 9.25
N LYS A 137 24.28 4.81 9.51
CA LYS A 137 24.74 5.16 10.87
C LYS A 137 24.03 6.37 11.47
N SER A 138 23.27 7.13 10.68
CA SER A 138 22.55 8.30 11.17
C SER A 138 21.33 7.88 12.00
N PRO A 139 21.08 8.49 13.17
CA PRO A 139 19.89 8.20 13.98
C PRO A 139 18.58 8.54 13.23
N ASN A 140 18.65 9.43 12.23
CA ASN A 140 17.50 9.82 11.40
C ASN A 140 17.17 8.77 10.33
N ALA A 141 18.06 7.81 10.04
CA ALA A 141 17.78 6.76 9.05
C ALA A 141 16.77 5.71 9.53
N ALA A 142 16.42 5.73 10.81
CA ALA A 142 15.33 4.93 11.35
C ALA A 142 13.96 5.40 10.83
N ALA A 143 13.81 6.69 10.48
CA ALA A 143 12.56 7.22 9.95
C ALA A 143 12.33 6.73 8.50
N LYS A 144 11.16 6.16 8.24
CA LYS A 144 10.75 5.67 6.92
C LYS A 144 9.94 6.75 6.18
N ASP A 145 10.17 6.88 4.87
CA ASP A 145 9.42 7.82 4.05
C ASP A 145 7.96 7.39 3.88
N GLY A 146 7.02 8.23 4.31
CA GLY A 146 5.60 7.87 4.30
C GLY A 146 4.99 7.67 2.92
N LEU A 147 5.59 8.22 1.86
CA LEU A 147 5.00 8.24 0.52
C LEU A 147 5.56 7.11 -0.38
N PHE A 148 6.79 6.69 -0.15
CA PHE A 148 7.35 5.45 -0.69
C PHE A 148 6.74 4.25 0.03
N TYR A 149 6.60 4.31 1.35
CA TYR A 149 5.98 3.25 2.15
C TYR A 149 4.44 3.27 2.16
N LEU A 150 3.78 4.11 1.36
CA LEU A 150 2.32 4.24 1.37
C LEU A 150 1.61 2.91 1.06
N ALA A 151 2.08 2.18 0.04
CA ALA A 151 1.53 0.87 -0.29
C ALA A 151 1.80 -0.14 0.82
N PHE A 152 2.99 -0.10 1.41
CA PHE A 152 3.36 -0.96 2.53
C PHE A 152 2.55 -0.66 3.79
N LYS A 153 2.19 0.60 4.07
CA LYS A 153 1.29 0.95 5.18
C LYS A 153 -0.10 0.35 5.04
N ASP A 154 -0.61 0.28 3.80
CA ASP A 154 -1.92 -0.37 3.55
C ASP A 154 -1.88 -1.89 3.80
N ILE A 155 -0.71 -2.52 3.60
CA ILE A 155 -0.50 -3.97 3.79
C ILE A 155 -0.20 -4.29 5.26
N PHE A 156 0.76 -3.59 5.84
CA PHE A 156 1.45 -3.97 7.07
C PHE A 156 1.04 -3.12 8.28
N ARG A 157 0.04 -2.23 8.12
CA ARG A 157 -0.46 -1.32 9.16
C ARG A 157 0.70 -0.62 9.89
N GLU A 158 0.72 -0.61 11.22
CA GLU A 158 1.80 -0.08 12.06
C GLU A 158 2.69 -1.22 12.59
N SER A 159 3.35 -1.95 11.68
CA SER A 159 4.32 -3.00 12.00
C SER A 159 5.75 -2.48 11.91
N LEU A 160 6.73 -3.33 12.23
CA LEU A 160 8.16 -3.01 12.24
C LEU A 160 8.69 -2.28 10.98
N ILE A 161 8.13 -2.49 9.79
CA ILE A 161 8.63 -1.85 8.56
C ILE A 161 7.97 -0.51 8.23
N THR A 162 6.82 -0.20 8.84
CA THR A 162 5.99 0.98 8.55
C THR A 162 5.75 1.88 9.75
N ALA A 163 6.04 1.39 10.95
CA ALA A 163 5.89 2.07 12.23
C ALA A 163 6.77 3.31 12.34
N GLU A 164 6.31 4.27 13.13
CA GLU A 164 7.12 5.43 13.50
C GLU A 164 8.31 5.02 14.38
N VAL A 165 9.34 5.87 14.45
CA VAL A 165 10.61 5.53 15.11
C VAL A 165 10.43 5.06 16.55
N HIS A 166 9.49 5.63 17.30
CA HIS A 166 9.26 5.27 18.70
C HIS A 166 8.59 3.88 18.82
N THR A 167 7.51 3.63 18.08
CA THR A 167 6.85 2.32 17.98
C THR A 167 7.81 1.26 17.45
N TRP A 168 8.57 1.58 16.41
CA TRP A 168 9.59 0.69 15.83
C TRP A 168 10.63 0.26 16.87
N ARG A 169 11.16 1.18 17.68
CA ARG A 169 12.12 0.83 18.74
C ARG A 169 11.52 -0.13 19.76
N LYS A 170 10.27 0.12 20.19
CA LYS A 170 9.52 -0.77 21.10
C LYS A 170 9.39 -2.16 20.47
N HIS A 171 8.82 -2.26 19.27
CA HIS A 171 8.58 -3.53 18.60
C HIS A 171 9.89 -4.29 18.35
N ARG A 172 10.93 -3.60 17.83
CA ARG A 172 12.25 -4.21 17.56
C ARG A 172 12.86 -4.81 18.82
N LYS A 173 12.78 -4.12 19.96
CA LYS A 173 13.31 -4.60 21.24
C LYS A 173 12.62 -5.88 21.71
N LEU A 174 11.31 -5.99 21.49
CA LEU A 174 10.50 -7.13 21.92
C LEU A 174 10.64 -8.33 20.97
N ILE A 175 10.76 -8.06 19.67
CA ILE A 175 10.81 -9.06 18.60
C ILE A 175 12.22 -9.66 18.43
N ALA A 176 13.28 -8.86 18.59
CA ALA A 176 14.65 -9.31 18.32
C ALA A 176 15.11 -10.55 19.11
N PRO A 177 14.76 -10.73 20.40
CA PRO A 177 15.13 -11.94 21.15
C PRO A 177 14.59 -13.24 20.53
N SER A 178 13.45 -13.18 19.83
CA SER A 178 12.84 -14.33 19.16
C SER A 178 13.64 -14.84 17.95
N PHE A 179 14.68 -14.11 17.52
CA PHE A 179 15.58 -14.48 16.42
C PHE A 179 16.99 -14.86 16.90
N ASN A 180 17.13 -15.27 18.16
CA ASN A 180 18.42 -15.78 18.64
C ASN A 180 18.70 -17.19 18.08
N GLN A 181 19.98 -17.59 18.09
CA GLN A 181 20.43 -18.84 17.48
C GLN A 181 19.70 -20.07 18.04
N LYS A 182 19.48 -20.15 19.36
CA LYS A 182 18.83 -21.30 20.00
C LYS A 182 17.41 -21.50 19.48
N ILE A 183 16.67 -20.42 19.24
CA ILE A 183 15.32 -20.48 18.67
C ILE A 183 15.38 -20.91 17.21
N LEU A 184 16.32 -20.36 16.43
CA LEU A 184 16.50 -20.75 15.02
C LEU A 184 16.89 -22.23 14.87
N ASP A 185 17.73 -22.75 15.75
CA ASP A 185 18.12 -24.17 15.78
C ASP A 185 16.89 -25.07 16.02
N SER A 186 15.93 -24.62 16.84
CA SER A 186 14.67 -25.36 17.06
C SER A 186 13.79 -25.48 15.82
N PHE A 187 13.98 -24.62 14.80
CA PHE A 187 13.22 -24.64 13.56
C PHE A 187 13.81 -25.57 12.49
N VAL A 188 15.00 -26.12 12.70
CA VAL A 188 15.68 -26.98 11.72
C VAL A 188 14.83 -28.22 11.38
N GLU A 189 14.17 -28.81 12.37
CA GLU A 189 13.29 -29.96 12.12
C GLU A 189 12.10 -29.60 11.22
N ILE A 190 11.52 -28.40 11.39
CA ILE A 190 10.45 -27.90 10.52
C ILE A 190 10.98 -27.71 9.09
N PHE A 191 12.20 -27.19 8.93
CA PHE A 191 12.79 -27.04 7.61
C PHE A 191 13.00 -28.38 6.91
N VAL A 192 13.44 -29.40 7.64
CA VAL A 192 13.60 -30.76 7.11
C VAL A 192 12.25 -31.33 6.67
N GLU A 193 11.25 -31.31 7.54
CA GLU A 193 9.91 -31.83 7.26
C GLU A 193 9.31 -31.17 6.01
N GLN A 194 9.33 -29.84 5.93
CA GLN A 194 8.76 -29.13 4.78
C GLN A 194 9.58 -29.31 3.50
N SER A 195 10.88 -29.56 3.60
CA SER A 195 11.75 -29.88 2.46
C SER A 195 11.49 -31.28 1.92
N GLU A 196 11.17 -32.26 2.78
CA GLU A 196 10.77 -33.60 2.34
C GLU A 196 9.45 -33.55 1.58
N VAL A 197 8.45 -32.81 2.10
CA VAL A 197 7.18 -32.56 1.39
C VAL A 197 7.43 -31.89 0.04
N PHE A 198 8.33 -30.90 0.00
CA PHE A 198 8.70 -30.21 -1.25
C PHE A 198 9.33 -31.17 -2.26
N ALA A 199 10.27 -32.01 -1.83
CA ALA A 199 10.87 -33.05 -2.67
C ALA A 199 9.82 -34.01 -3.23
N ASP A 200 8.82 -34.39 -2.43
CA ASP A 200 7.73 -35.24 -2.90
C ASP A 200 6.80 -34.52 -3.89
N GLN A 201 6.57 -33.21 -3.75
CA GLN A 201 5.87 -32.44 -4.78
C GLN A 201 6.65 -32.37 -6.09
N LEU A 202 7.99 -32.24 -6.02
CA LEU A 202 8.85 -32.28 -7.20
C LEU A 202 8.85 -33.64 -7.89
N LYS A 203 8.90 -34.74 -7.12
CA LYS A 203 8.83 -36.11 -7.68
C LYS A 203 7.57 -36.32 -8.53
N LYS A 204 6.43 -35.75 -8.12
CA LYS A 204 5.16 -35.79 -8.87
C LYS A 204 5.19 -35.04 -10.21
N ARG A 205 6.26 -34.29 -10.49
CA ARG A 205 6.44 -33.51 -11.72
C ARG A 205 7.53 -34.10 -12.63
N ILE A 206 8.16 -35.22 -12.24
CA ILE A 206 9.14 -35.93 -13.07
C ILE A 206 8.51 -36.31 -14.41
N GLY A 207 9.24 -36.08 -15.50
CA GLY A 207 8.79 -36.34 -16.88
C GLY A 207 7.98 -35.20 -17.51
N GLN A 208 7.65 -34.15 -16.77
CA GLN A 208 7.11 -32.92 -17.35
C GLN A 208 8.23 -32.11 -18.01
N LYS A 209 7.92 -31.49 -19.15
CA LYS A 209 8.88 -30.71 -19.93
C LYS A 209 9.30 -29.41 -19.21
N ASP A 210 8.32 -28.74 -18.61
CA ASP A 210 8.50 -27.47 -17.92
C ASP A 210 7.86 -27.56 -16.52
N ILE A 211 8.60 -27.13 -15.49
CA ILE A 211 8.14 -27.15 -14.10
C ILE A 211 8.22 -25.73 -13.54
N GLU A 212 7.10 -25.22 -13.03
CA GLU A 212 7.03 -23.93 -12.35
C GLU A 212 7.57 -24.06 -10.91
N ILE A 213 8.90 -23.95 -10.77
CA ILE A 213 9.59 -24.09 -9.47
C ILE A 213 9.23 -22.96 -8.50
N TYR A 214 9.04 -21.73 -9.02
CA TYR A 214 8.74 -20.55 -8.21
C TYR A 214 7.53 -20.78 -7.31
N LEU A 215 6.39 -21.17 -7.88
CA LEU A 215 5.16 -21.41 -7.11
C LEU A 215 5.34 -22.54 -6.09
N LEU A 216 6.06 -23.60 -6.44
CA LEU A 216 6.33 -24.71 -5.51
C LEU A 216 7.19 -24.25 -4.31
N ALA A 217 8.25 -23.48 -4.58
CA ALA A 217 9.14 -22.96 -3.55
C ALA A 217 8.43 -21.94 -2.64
N THR A 218 7.59 -21.07 -3.22
CA THR A 218 6.76 -20.15 -2.44
C THR A 218 5.82 -20.91 -1.50
N ARG A 219 5.18 -21.99 -1.96
CA ARG A 219 4.30 -22.81 -1.10
C ARG A 219 5.07 -23.49 0.03
N CYS A 220 6.23 -24.06 -0.25
CA CYS A 220 7.09 -24.66 0.77
C CYS A 220 7.45 -23.65 1.86
N THR A 221 7.87 -22.46 1.45
CA THR A 221 8.29 -21.46 2.43
C THR A 221 7.13 -20.85 3.18
N LEU A 222 5.95 -20.76 2.56
CA LEU A 222 4.74 -20.39 3.28
C LEU A 222 4.41 -21.40 4.38
N ASP A 223 4.51 -22.70 4.12
CA ASP A 223 4.31 -23.71 5.18
C ASP A 223 5.38 -23.58 6.28
N ILE A 224 6.65 -23.40 5.91
CA ILE A 224 7.73 -23.16 6.87
C ILE A 224 7.42 -21.96 7.77
N ILE A 225 7.10 -20.79 7.20
CA ILE A 225 6.86 -19.59 8.03
C ILE A 225 5.57 -19.67 8.82
N CYS A 226 4.53 -20.34 8.31
CA CYS A 226 3.32 -20.58 9.08
C CYS A 226 3.61 -21.43 10.31
N GLN A 227 4.47 -22.45 10.18
CA GLN A 227 4.86 -23.29 11.30
C GLN A 227 5.84 -22.59 12.26
N THR A 228 6.92 -21.97 11.77
CA THR A 228 7.94 -21.35 12.64
C THR A 228 7.47 -20.05 13.28
N ALA A 229 6.77 -19.20 12.52
CA ALA A 229 6.34 -17.90 13.03
C ALA A 229 4.97 -17.96 13.70
N MET A 230 4.02 -18.69 13.11
CA MET A 230 2.64 -18.72 13.62
C MET A 230 2.29 -19.99 14.41
N GLY A 231 3.14 -21.02 14.40
CA GLY A 231 2.86 -22.28 15.09
C GLY A 231 1.65 -23.02 14.53
N VAL A 232 1.38 -22.87 13.22
CA VAL A 232 0.25 -23.50 12.53
C VAL A 232 0.74 -24.21 11.28
N ASP A 233 0.37 -25.48 11.14
CA ASP A 233 0.54 -26.21 9.89
C ASP A 233 -0.65 -25.95 8.95
N MET A 234 -0.36 -25.41 7.77
CA MET A 234 -1.35 -25.02 6.78
C MET A 234 -1.42 -26.00 5.59
N HIS A 235 -0.45 -26.91 5.46
CA HIS A 235 -0.36 -27.88 4.36
C HIS A 235 -0.57 -27.27 2.96
N ILE A 236 -0.04 -26.07 2.71
CA ILE A 236 -0.22 -25.29 1.48
C ILE A 236 0.38 -26.03 0.28
N GLN A 237 1.51 -26.72 0.47
CA GLN A 237 2.18 -27.51 -0.57
C GLN A 237 1.30 -28.63 -1.14
N THR A 238 0.52 -29.32 -0.30
CA THR A 238 -0.27 -30.49 -0.69
C THR A 238 -1.69 -30.11 -1.15
N THR A 239 -2.30 -29.13 -0.49
CA THR A 239 -3.65 -28.64 -0.80
C THR A 239 -3.69 -27.74 -2.05
N ASN A 240 -2.54 -27.42 -2.64
CA ASN A 240 -2.40 -26.42 -3.71
C ASN A 240 -3.01 -25.07 -3.34
N GLY A 241 -2.92 -24.68 -2.05
CA GLY A 241 -3.58 -23.48 -1.54
C GLY A 241 -3.26 -22.21 -2.33
N ASP A 242 -4.27 -21.37 -2.51
CA ASP A 242 -4.19 -20.12 -3.27
C ASP A 242 -3.41 -19.00 -2.55
N LEU A 243 -2.95 -19.23 -1.31
CA LEU A 243 -2.32 -18.19 -0.49
C LEU A 243 -1.13 -17.55 -1.21
N GLY A 244 -0.23 -18.36 -1.80
CA GLY A 244 0.91 -17.85 -2.56
C GLY A 244 0.50 -16.92 -3.71
N LEU A 245 -0.52 -17.29 -4.48
CA LEU A 245 -1.04 -16.49 -5.60
C LEU A 245 -1.73 -15.21 -5.12
N VAL A 246 -2.40 -15.26 -3.97
CA VAL A 246 -3.01 -14.06 -3.35
C VAL A 246 -1.91 -13.08 -2.91
N LEU A 247 -0.85 -13.58 -2.29
CA LEU A 247 0.28 -12.76 -1.84
C LEU A 247 1.01 -12.11 -3.01
N GLU A 248 1.31 -12.87 -4.06
CA GLU A 248 1.92 -12.37 -5.29
C GLU A 248 1.10 -11.21 -5.88
N LYS A 249 -0.21 -11.38 -6.02
CA LYS A 249 -1.11 -10.31 -6.51
C LYS A 249 -1.13 -9.08 -5.61
N ILE A 250 -1.02 -9.25 -4.28
CA ILE A 250 -0.93 -8.11 -3.35
C ILE A 250 0.35 -7.32 -3.67
N PHE A 251 1.48 -7.98 -3.86
CA PHE A 251 2.75 -7.33 -4.17
C PHE A 251 2.75 -6.62 -5.53
N ASP A 252 2.24 -7.26 -6.57
CA ASP A 252 2.13 -6.64 -7.90
C ASP A 252 1.32 -5.33 -7.84
N LEU A 253 0.17 -5.38 -7.16
CA LEU A 253 -0.68 -4.21 -6.99
C LEU A 253 -0.04 -3.14 -6.09
N ALA A 254 0.73 -3.54 -5.08
CA ALA A 254 1.52 -2.63 -4.25
C ALA A 254 2.63 -1.93 -5.04
N MET A 255 3.30 -2.64 -5.95
CA MET A 255 4.29 -2.08 -6.85
C MET A 255 3.66 -1.10 -7.85
N ILE A 256 2.49 -1.44 -8.42
CA ILE A 256 1.71 -0.53 -9.26
C ILE A 256 1.37 0.76 -8.48
N ARG A 257 0.90 0.64 -7.23
CA ARG A 257 0.59 1.79 -6.37
C ARG A 257 1.81 2.64 -6.05
N THR A 258 2.98 2.02 -5.89
CA THR A 258 4.24 2.69 -5.55
C THR A 258 4.79 3.48 -6.74
N LEU A 259 4.79 2.87 -7.93
CA LEU A 259 5.40 3.39 -9.15
C LEU A 259 4.49 4.31 -9.99
N LYS A 260 3.17 4.22 -9.87
CA LYS A 260 2.26 5.10 -10.63
C LYS A 260 1.81 6.28 -9.76
N ILE A 261 2.22 7.49 -10.16
CA ILE A 261 2.05 8.70 -9.34
C ILE A 261 0.57 9.03 -9.02
N TRP A 262 -0.36 8.78 -9.95
CA TRP A 262 -1.79 9.05 -9.74
C TRP A 262 -2.41 8.13 -8.67
N TYR A 263 -1.87 6.92 -8.47
CA TYR A 263 -2.35 6.02 -7.43
C TYR A 263 -1.88 6.43 -6.02
N LYS A 264 -0.96 7.38 -5.90
CA LYS A 264 -0.65 7.99 -4.60
C LYS A 264 -1.80 8.85 -4.06
N ILE A 265 -2.71 9.31 -4.93
CA ILE A 265 -3.93 9.99 -4.53
C ILE A 265 -4.92 8.92 -4.02
N GLY A 266 -5.17 8.92 -2.71
CA GLY A 266 -5.96 7.89 -2.05
C GLY A 266 -7.37 7.68 -2.62
N PHE A 267 -8.03 8.75 -3.07
CA PHE A 267 -9.34 8.67 -3.72
C PHE A 267 -9.29 7.91 -5.05
N ILE A 268 -8.33 8.25 -5.92
CA ILE A 268 -8.16 7.61 -7.23
C ILE A 268 -7.87 6.12 -7.04
N TRP A 269 -6.99 5.77 -6.10
CA TRP A 269 -6.69 4.38 -5.79
C TRP A 269 -7.92 3.59 -5.36
N LYS A 270 -8.67 4.10 -4.36
CA LYS A 270 -9.86 3.42 -3.82
C LYS A 270 -10.95 3.17 -4.87
N MET A 271 -11.07 4.07 -5.84
CA MET A 271 -12.06 3.94 -6.93
C MET A 271 -11.57 3.08 -8.10
N SER A 272 -10.25 2.95 -8.27
CA SER A 272 -9.65 2.20 -9.37
C SER A 272 -9.87 0.67 -9.27
N SER A 273 -9.87 -0.01 -10.42
CA SER A 273 -9.94 -1.49 -10.45
C SER A 273 -8.77 -2.15 -9.68
N PRO A 274 -7.49 -1.74 -9.88
CA PRO A 274 -6.37 -2.29 -9.10
C PRO A 274 -6.53 -2.10 -7.59
N GLY A 275 -6.98 -0.92 -7.14
CA GLY A 275 -7.16 -0.67 -5.71
C GLY A 275 -8.30 -1.48 -5.08
N LYS A 276 -9.36 -1.78 -5.83
CA LYS A 276 -10.44 -2.68 -5.39
C LYS A 276 -9.94 -4.13 -5.26
N GLN A 277 -9.20 -4.63 -6.25
CA GLN A 277 -8.60 -5.97 -6.22
C GLN A 277 -7.61 -6.11 -5.05
N PHE A 278 -6.78 -5.08 -4.84
CA PHE A 278 -5.82 -5.03 -3.74
C PHE A 278 -6.52 -5.14 -2.39
N LYS A 279 -7.59 -4.36 -2.19
CA LYS A 279 -8.40 -4.43 -0.96
C LYS A 279 -9.03 -5.81 -0.77
N GLN A 280 -9.57 -6.43 -1.81
CA GLN A 280 -10.18 -7.76 -1.73
C GLN A 280 -9.14 -8.84 -1.33
N ASN A 281 -7.95 -8.81 -1.92
CA ASN A 281 -6.88 -9.75 -1.57
C ASN A 281 -6.37 -9.52 -0.14
N LEU A 282 -6.26 -8.26 0.30
CA LEU A 282 -5.91 -7.95 1.70
C LEU A 282 -6.97 -8.47 2.68
N VAL A 283 -8.27 -8.34 2.38
CA VAL A 283 -9.32 -8.89 3.24
C VAL A 283 -9.20 -10.41 3.39
N LYS A 284 -8.90 -11.12 2.31
CA LYS A 284 -8.66 -12.58 2.36
C LYS A 284 -7.46 -12.89 3.25
N LEU A 285 -6.33 -12.23 3.02
CA LEU A 285 -5.12 -12.41 3.82
C LEU A 285 -5.37 -12.16 5.31
N PHE A 286 -5.96 -11.02 5.65
CA PHE A 286 -6.23 -10.62 7.04
C PHE A 286 -7.24 -11.53 7.73
N SER A 287 -8.15 -12.16 6.98
CA SER A 287 -9.06 -13.14 7.58
C SER A 287 -8.33 -14.41 8.04
N ILE A 288 -7.31 -14.84 7.28
CA ILE A 288 -6.48 -16.00 7.62
C ILE A 288 -5.62 -15.65 8.82
N THR A 289 -4.81 -14.59 8.73
CA THR A 289 -3.89 -14.20 9.82
C THR A 289 -4.63 -13.82 11.10
N GLY A 290 -5.74 -13.08 10.98
CA GLY A 290 -6.58 -12.72 12.12
C GLY A 290 -7.17 -13.94 12.84
N SER A 291 -7.57 -14.98 12.11
CA SER A 291 -8.07 -16.22 12.72
C SER A 291 -6.98 -16.98 13.50
N VAL A 292 -5.75 -16.97 12.98
CA VAL A 292 -4.59 -17.62 13.62
C VAL A 292 -4.17 -16.87 14.87
N VAL A 293 -4.05 -15.55 14.80
CA VAL A 293 -3.72 -14.69 15.95
C VAL A 293 -4.73 -14.88 17.08
N LYS A 294 -6.03 -14.81 16.75
CA LYS A 294 -7.09 -14.98 17.76
C LYS A 294 -7.02 -16.34 18.44
N ARG A 295 -6.78 -17.41 17.67
CA ARG A 295 -6.62 -18.77 18.22
C ARG A 295 -5.43 -18.85 19.15
N LYS A 296 -4.26 -18.33 18.74
CA LYS A 296 -3.03 -18.34 19.53
C LYS A 296 -3.15 -17.54 20.83
N MET A 297 -3.81 -16.38 20.79
CA MET A 297 -4.09 -15.61 22.01
C MET A 297 -4.97 -16.38 22.99
N GLN A 298 -6.02 -17.07 22.50
CA GLN A 298 -6.88 -17.90 23.34
C GLN A 298 -6.15 -19.12 23.93
N GLU A 299 -5.27 -19.77 23.14
CA GLU A 299 -4.42 -20.86 23.62
C GLU A 299 -3.45 -20.38 24.71
N TYR A 300 -2.87 -19.20 24.52
CA TYR A 300 -1.99 -18.58 25.51
C TYR A 300 -2.71 -18.22 26.80
N GLU A 301 -3.89 -17.60 26.73
CA GLU A 301 -4.70 -17.28 27.92
C GLU A 301 -5.09 -18.53 28.71
N LYS A 302 -5.50 -19.61 28.01
CA LYS A 302 -5.80 -20.89 28.65
C LYS A 302 -4.56 -21.50 29.31
N ARG A 303 -3.41 -21.48 28.62
CA ARG A 303 -2.16 -22.00 29.15
C ARG A 303 -1.72 -21.22 30.38
N ASN A 304 -1.76 -19.89 30.35
CA ASN A 304 -1.37 -19.05 31.47
C ASN A 304 -2.29 -19.27 32.69
N ASN A 305 -3.58 -19.44 32.47
CA ASN A 305 -4.52 -19.80 33.54
C ASN A 305 -4.24 -21.21 34.11
N CYS A 306 -3.90 -22.19 33.26
CA CYS A 306 -3.53 -23.54 33.70
C CYS A 306 -2.17 -23.59 34.40
N GLU A 307 -1.15 -22.86 33.92
CA GLU A 307 0.16 -22.76 34.57
C GLU A 307 0.06 -22.03 35.90
N TYR A 308 -0.80 -21.01 36.05
CA TYR A 308 -1.11 -20.42 37.35
C TYR A 308 -1.70 -21.45 38.34
N LEU A 309 -2.52 -22.38 37.84
CA LEU A 309 -3.08 -23.49 38.63
C LEU A 309 -2.07 -24.63 38.88
N MET A 310 -1.08 -24.84 38.01
CA MET A 310 -0.09 -25.93 38.11
C MET A 310 1.23 -25.50 38.78
N ALA A 311 1.54 -24.20 38.82
CA ALA A 311 2.70 -23.64 39.52
C ALA A 311 2.61 -23.79 41.05
N GLU A 312 1.45 -24.21 41.58
CA GLU A 312 1.32 -24.70 42.96
C GLU A 312 1.88 -26.12 43.16
N ILE A 313 2.25 -26.86 42.10
CA ILE A 313 2.47 -28.32 42.21
C ILE A 313 3.83 -28.83 41.66
N GLU A 314 4.47 -28.25 40.64
CA GLU A 314 5.76 -28.80 40.12
C GLU A 314 6.82 -27.79 39.66
N GLU A 315 8.08 -28.08 40.02
CA GLU A 315 9.32 -27.37 39.70
C GLU A 315 10.08 -28.07 38.55
N GLU A 316 9.70 -27.92 37.28
CA GLU A 316 10.68 -28.06 36.17
C GLU A 316 10.15 -27.54 34.82
N PRO A 317 10.85 -26.59 34.16
CA PRO A 317 10.39 -26.06 32.88
C PRO A 317 10.84 -26.94 31.72
N VAL A 318 9.89 -27.66 31.11
CA VAL A 318 10.09 -28.30 29.80
C VAL A 318 10.38 -27.21 28.76
N VAL A 319 11.56 -27.25 28.13
CA VAL A 319 11.91 -26.35 27.01
C VAL A 319 11.04 -26.69 25.80
N LYS A 320 9.86 -26.05 25.72
CA LYS A 320 8.94 -26.21 24.59
C LYS A 320 9.46 -25.44 23.38
N ARG A 321 9.24 -26.01 22.19
CA ARG A 321 9.39 -25.30 20.92
C ARG A 321 8.28 -24.26 20.83
N LEU A 322 8.63 -23.00 21.04
CA LEU A 322 7.69 -21.89 20.93
C LEU A 322 7.84 -21.26 19.56
N ALA A 323 6.71 -21.06 18.88
CA ALA A 323 6.71 -20.28 17.65
C ALA A 323 7.02 -18.81 17.98
N PHE A 324 7.41 -18.03 16.97
CA PHE A 324 7.64 -16.59 17.13
C PHE A 324 6.48 -15.90 17.85
N LEU A 325 5.24 -16.21 17.47
CA LEU A 325 4.03 -15.67 18.11
C LEU A 325 3.96 -15.96 19.60
N ASP A 326 4.26 -17.19 20.01
CA ASP A 326 4.23 -17.59 21.42
C ASP A 326 5.30 -16.83 22.22
N LEU A 327 6.51 -16.69 21.65
CA LEU A 327 7.61 -15.93 22.26
C LEU A 327 7.28 -14.45 22.43
N VAL A 328 6.58 -13.84 21.46
CA VAL A 328 6.16 -12.44 21.55
C VAL A 328 5.06 -12.28 22.60
N LEU A 329 4.11 -13.23 22.69
CA LEU A 329 3.06 -13.21 23.70
C LEU A 329 3.61 -13.36 25.12
N GLU A 330 4.63 -14.18 25.32
CA GLU A 330 5.28 -14.38 26.64
C GLU A 330 6.10 -13.16 27.08
N ASN A 331 6.82 -12.52 26.16
CA ASN A 331 7.77 -11.46 26.50
C ASN A 331 7.18 -10.05 26.46
N SER A 332 5.90 -9.89 26.08
CA SER A 332 5.33 -8.56 25.90
C SER A 332 3.81 -8.44 25.89
N ASN A 333 3.35 -7.26 26.31
CA ASN A 333 1.96 -6.83 26.20
C ASN A 333 1.70 -6.16 24.84
N PHE A 334 1.78 -6.94 23.74
CA PHE A 334 1.27 -6.48 22.45
C PHE A 334 -0.26 -6.42 22.50
N THR A 335 -0.84 -5.36 21.92
CA THR A 335 -2.27 -5.36 21.61
C THR A 335 -2.55 -6.33 20.46
N GLU A 336 -3.80 -6.81 20.37
CA GLU A 336 -4.21 -7.72 19.29
C GLU A 336 -3.92 -7.11 17.90
N GLU A 337 -4.12 -5.81 17.71
CA GLU A 337 -3.89 -5.13 16.44
C GLU A 337 -2.40 -4.97 16.10
N GLU A 338 -1.55 -4.66 17.09
CA GLU A 338 -0.09 -4.65 16.90
C GLU A 338 0.41 -6.06 16.55
N LEU A 339 -0.10 -7.10 17.23
CA LEU A 339 0.28 -8.50 16.97
C LEU A 339 -0.14 -8.96 15.57
N LYS A 340 -1.38 -8.65 15.14
CA LYS A 340 -1.84 -8.91 13.77
C LYS A 340 -0.94 -8.23 12.75
N ALA A 341 -0.57 -6.97 12.96
CA ALA A 341 0.29 -6.23 12.05
C ALA A 341 1.69 -6.88 11.91
N GLU A 342 2.28 -7.35 13.01
CA GLU A 342 3.57 -8.04 12.98
C GLU A 342 3.46 -9.42 12.31
N VAL A 343 2.40 -10.20 12.57
CA VAL A 343 2.18 -11.49 11.89
C VAL A 343 1.99 -11.32 10.38
N ASP A 344 1.16 -10.34 9.99
CA ASP A 344 0.98 -9.97 8.59
C ASP A 344 2.33 -9.65 7.95
N LEU A 345 3.19 -8.90 8.66
CA LEU A 345 4.56 -8.62 8.24
C LEU A 345 5.40 -9.89 8.02
N PHE A 346 5.49 -10.78 9.01
CA PHE A 346 6.36 -11.96 8.89
C PHE A 346 5.94 -12.90 7.76
N LEU A 347 4.64 -13.13 7.59
CA LEU A 347 4.11 -13.98 6.52
C LEU A 347 4.43 -13.43 5.12
N LEU A 348 4.23 -12.13 4.94
CA LEU A 348 4.45 -11.44 3.67
C LEU A 348 5.92 -11.18 3.38
N ALA A 349 6.73 -10.88 4.39
CA ALA A 349 8.17 -10.64 4.20
C ALA A 349 8.84 -11.89 3.65
N VAL A 350 8.58 -13.06 4.21
CA VAL A 350 9.24 -14.31 3.79
C VAL A 350 8.84 -14.75 2.40
N SER A 351 7.57 -14.59 2.03
CA SER A 351 7.12 -14.91 0.66
C SER A 351 7.74 -14.00 -0.41
N TYR A 352 8.12 -12.77 -0.06
CA TYR A 352 8.68 -11.79 -0.98
C TYR A 352 10.21 -11.80 -1.03
N PHE A 353 10.88 -11.92 0.13
CA PHE A 353 12.35 -11.78 0.23
C PHE A 353 13.12 -13.04 -0.17
N LEU A 354 12.46 -14.15 -0.45
CA LEU A 354 13.18 -15.36 -0.84
C LEU A 354 13.85 -15.30 -2.20
N PHE A 355 13.44 -14.42 -3.11
CA PHE A 355 13.91 -14.48 -4.49
C PHE A 355 14.11 -13.11 -5.18
N VAL A 356 14.14 -12.01 -4.42
CA VAL A 356 14.78 -10.75 -4.87
C VAL A 356 16.23 -10.77 -4.41
#